data_AF-A0A498GE53-F1
#
_entry.id   AF-A0A498GE53-F1
#
_cell.length_a   1.000
_cell.length_b   1.000
_cell.length_c   1.000
_cell.angle_alpha   90.00
_cell.angle_beta   90.00
_cell.angle_gamma   90.00
#
_symmetry.space_group_name_H-M   'P 1'
#
loop_
_entity.id
_entity.type
_entity.pdbx_description
1 polymer ?
#
loop_
_entity_poly.entity_id
_entity_poly.type
_entity_poly.pdbx_seq_one_letter_code
_entity_poly.pdbx_strand_id
1 'polypeptide(L)'
;MNSSENSKVVQADELDFGERRILSIIHLNTNPVQGEWVSERVVKTIGSSAGLDGSTTEDKLDELEEEGLVIEKENRYQTAKGVGRPKHPGEN
;
A
#
# COMPACT_ATOMS: atom_id res chain seq x y z
N MET A 1 24.23 14.96 13.71
CA MET A 1 23.78 14.33 12.45
C MET A 1 22.29 14.09 12.62
N ASN A 2 21.45 15.02 12.18
CA ASN A 2 20.00 14.88 12.29
C ASN A 2 19.47 14.25 10.99
N SER A 3 19.22 12.95 11.04
CA SER A 3 18.43 12.26 10.03
C SER A 3 16.96 12.58 10.28
N SER A 4 16.50 13.72 9.75
CA SER A 4 15.07 13.93 9.58
C SER A 4 14.61 12.94 8.51
N GLU A 5 14.09 11.79 8.97
CA GLU A 5 13.34 10.86 8.13
C GLU A 5 12.18 11.63 7.52
N ASN A 6 12.32 11.93 6.23
CA ASN A 6 11.31 12.59 5.43
C ASN A 6 10.22 11.54 5.13
N SER A 7 9.41 11.21 6.14
CA SER A 7 8.22 10.38 5.96
C SER A 7 7.31 11.13 5.00
N LYS A 8 7.28 10.71 3.73
CA LYS A 8 6.33 11.18 2.73
C LYS A 8 4.95 10.81 3.25
N VAL A 9 4.31 11.74 3.97
CA VAL A 9 2.92 11.60 4.40
C VAL A 9 2.10 11.70 3.12
N VAL A 10 1.77 10.55 2.54
CA VAL A 10 0.88 10.48 1.38
C VAL A 10 -0.44 11.09 1.81
N GLN A 11 -0.77 12.24 1.25
CA GLN A 11 -2.05 12.86 1.51
C GLN A 11 -3.11 11.98 0.86
N ALA A 12 -4.09 11.57 1.64
CA ALA A 12 -5.15 10.70 1.17
C ALA A 12 -6.03 11.34 0.08
N ASP A 13 -5.77 12.59 -0.30
CA ASP A 13 -6.47 13.28 -1.37
C ASP A 13 -5.85 12.99 -2.76
N GLU A 14 -4.63 12.43 -2.82
CA GLU A 14 -3.96 12.08 -4.09
C GLU A 14 -4.25 10.64 -4.55
N LEU A 15 -4.57 9.72 -3.62
CA LEU A 15 -4.86 8.32 -3.94
C LEU A 15 -6.31 8.09 -4.35
N ASP A 16 -6.52 7.37 -5.44
CA ASP A 16 -7.83 6.89 -5.83
C ASP A 16 -8.35 5.78 -4.89
N PHE A 17 -9.57 5.31 -5.15
CA PHE A 17 -10.19 4.28 -4.32
C PHE A 17 -9.39 2.97 -4.30
N GLY A 18 -8.91 2.53 -5.47
CA GLY A 18 -8.21 1.26 -5.64
C GLY A 18 -6.85 1.29 -4.95
N GLU A 19 -6.06 2.33 -5.21
CA GLU A 19 -4.73 2.54 -4.60
C GLU A 19 -4.83 2.59 -3.07
N ARG A 20 -5.75 3.42 -2.55
CA ARG A 20 -5.99 3.54 -1.11
C ARG A 20 -6.37 2.21 -0.48
N ARG A 21 -7.19 1.42 -1.19
CA ARG A 21 -7.66 0.13 -0.68
C ARG A 21 -6.52 -0.88 -0.63
N ILE A 22 -5.73 -0.99 -1.70
CA ILE A 22 -4.58 -1.91 -1.76
C ILE A 22 -3.51 -1.52 -0.77
N LEU A 23 -3.17 -0.23 -0.68
CA LEU A 23 -2.20 0.26 0.30
C LEU A 23 -2.66 -0.03 1.74
N SER A 24 -3.96 0.10 2.02
CA SER A 24 -4.54 -0.30 3.31
C SER A 24 -4.41 -1.79 3.57
N ILE A 25 -4.68 -2.64 2.57
CA ILE A 25 -4.54 -4.10 2.68
C ILE A 25 -3.11 -4.47 3.02
N ILE A 26 -2.13 -3.93 2.28
CA ILE A 26 -0.72 -4.20 2.51
C ILE A 26 -0.32 -3.72 3.90
N HIS A 27 -0.67 -2.48 4.27
CA HIS A 27 -0.34 -1.93 5.58
C HIS A 27 -0.91 -2.76 6.74
N LEU A 28 -2.13 -3.27 6.63
CA LEU A 28 -2.76 -4.07 7.69
C LEU A 28 -2.26 -5.52 7.76
N ASN A 29 -1.65 -6.02 6.69
CA ASN A 29 -1.14 -7.40 6.59
C ASN A 29 0.39 -7.46 6.57
N THR A 30 1.06 -6.34 6.83
CA THR A 30 2.53 -6.27 6.94
C THR A 30 2.91 -5.45 8.15
N ASN A 31 3.97 -5.86 8.84
CA ASN A 31 4.69 -5.04 9.78
C ASN A 31 6.09 -4.70 9.21
N PRO A 32 6.33 -3.45 8.76
CA PRO A 32 7.61 -3.05 8.18
C PRO A 32 8.78 -3.10 9.18
N VAL A 33 8.51 -3.01 10.49
CA VAL A 33 9.55 -3.15 11.53
C VAL A 33 9.97 -4.61 11.71
N GLN A 34 9.04 -5.55 11.53
CA GLN A 34 9.30 -6.99 11.66
C GLN A 34 9.68 -7.64 10.32
N GLY A 35 9.65 -6.88 9.21
CA GLY A 35 10.04 -7.37 7.89
C GLY A 35 9.01 -8.32 7.27
N GLU A 36 7.73 -8.18 7.61
CA GLU A 36 6.66 -9.02 7.05
C GLU A 36 6.22 -8.56 5.67
N TRP A 37 5.91 -9.51 4.80
CA TRP A 37 5.50 -9.29 3.42
C TRP A 37 4.20 -10.02 3.12
N VAL A 38 3.26 -9.34 2.44
CA VAL A 38 2.00 -9.93 2.00
C VAL A 38 2.13 -10.44 0.57
N SER A 39 1.61 -11.63 0.26
CA SER A 39 1.65 -12.13 -1.12
C SER A 39 0.60 -11.48 -2.00
N GLU A 40 0.89 -11.34 -3.29
CA GLU A 40 -0.04 -10.86 -4.32
C GLU A 40 -1.40 -11.57 -4.25
N ARG A 41 -1.39 -12.89 -4.07
CA ARG A 41 -2.61 -13.71 -3.92
C ARG A 41 -3.50 -13.22 -2.78
N VAL A 42 -2.91 -12.86 -1.64
CA VAL A 42 -3.66 -12.34 -0.48
C VAL A 42 -4.22 -10.96 -0.81
N VAL A 43 -3.41 -10.08 -1.43
CA VAL A 43 -3.87 -8.75 -1.87
C VAL A 43 -5.07 -8.87 -2.81
N LYS A 44 -4.99 -9.71 -3.85
CA LYS A 44 -6.09 -9.98 -4.79
C LYS A 44 -7.32 -10.56 -4.12
N THR A 45 -7.15 -11.49 -3.17
CA THR A 45 -8.27 -12.12 -2.45
C THR A 45 -9.03 -11.09 -1.62
N ILE A 46 -8.30 -10.22 -0.90
CA ILE A 46 -8.92 -9.19 -0.06
C ILE A 46 -9.47 -8.03 -0.93
N GLY A 47 -8.76 -7.67 -2.00
CA GLY A 47 -9.17 -6.67 -2.98
C GLY A 47 -10.48 -7.03 -3.68
N SER A 48 -10.63 -8.30 -4.08
CA SER A 48 -11.89 -8.82 -4.64
C SER A 48 -13.07 -8.68 -3.70
N SER A 49 -12.86 -8.91 -2.40
CA SER A 49 -13.90 -8.69 -1.38
C SER A 49 -14.29 -7.21 -1.23
N ALA A 50 -13.46 -6.29 -1.72
CA ALA A 50 -13.70 -4.85 -1.75
C ALA A 50 -14.15 -4.33 -3.13
N GLY A 51 -14.42 -5.21 -4.09
CA GLY A 51 -14.89 -4.86 -5.44
C GLY A 51 -13.79 -4.56 -6.46
N LEU A 52 -12.52 -4.85 -6.16
CA LEU A 52 -11.42 -4.77 -7.13
C LEU A 52 -11.23 -6.12 -7.81
N ASP A 53 -11.26 -6.16 -9.14
CA ASP A 53 -10.88 -7.38 -9.87
C ASP A 53 -9.36 -7.61 -9.85
N GLY A 54 -8.95 -8.78 -10.34
CA GLY A 54 -7.54 -9.20 -10.33
C GLY A 54 -6.64 -8.27 -11.14
N SER A 55 -7.06 -7.90 -12.35
CA SER A 55 -6.34 -6.97 -13.23
C SER A 55 -6.20 -5.59 -12.61
N THR A 56 -7.29 -5.03 -12.10
CA THR A 56 -7.29 -3.73 -11.42
C THR A 56 -6.37 -3.76 -10.20
N THR A 57 -6.31 -4.90 -9.49
CA THR A 57 -5.41 -5.04 -8.35
C THR A 57 -3.94 -5.02 -8.78
N GLU A 58 -3.60 -5.67 -9.89
CA GLU A 58 -2.24 -5.66 -10.46
C GLU A 58 -1.87 -4.24 -10.91
N ASP A 59 -2.72 -3.59 -11.72
CA ASP A 59 -2.47 -2.23 -12.21
C ASP A 59 -2.22 -1.26 -11.04
N LYS A 60 -3.02 -1.36 -9.97
CA LYS A 60 -2.86 -0.51 -8.78
C LYS A 60 -1.65 -0.86 -7.92
N LEU A 61 -1.16 -2.10 -7.96
CA LEU A 61 0.09 -2.46 -7.28
C LEU A 61 1.28 -1.84 -8.01
N ASP A 62 1.27 -1.88 -9.34
CA ASP A 62 2.30 -1.28 -10.18
C ASP A 62 2.34 0.25 -10.00
N GLU A 63 1.18 0.93 -10.02
CA GLU A 63 1.09 2.37 -9.75
C GLU A 63 1.66 2.73 -8.37
N LEU A 64 1.27 2.00 -7.31
CA LEU A 64 1.79 2.24 -5.95
C LEU A 64 3.29 1.97 -5.81
N GLU A 65 3.85 1.05 -6.58
CA GLU A 65 5.29 0.80 -6.65
C GLU A 65 6.01 1.96 -7.36
N GLU A 66 5.50 2.40 -8.51
CA GLU A 66 6.04 3.54 -9.28
C GLU A 66 6.05 4.83 -8.44
N GLU A 67 5.03 5.04 -7.61
CA GLU A 67 4.94 6.18 -6.69
C GLU A 67 5.86 6.07 -5.46
N GLY A 68 6.49 4.91 -5.27
CA GLY A 68 7.38 4.59 -4.16
C GLY A 68 6.65 4.38 -2.83
N LEU A 69 5.37 3.97 -2.87
CA LEU A 69 4.54 3.74 -1.69
C LEU A 69 4.57 2.29 -1.23
N VAL A 70 4.79 1.39 -2.18
CA VAL A 70 4.93 -0.05 -1.98
C VAL A 70 6.28 -0.51 -2.53
N ILE A 71 6.82 -1.57 -1.94
CA ILE A 71 7.99 -2.28 -2.43
C ILE A 71 7.54 -3.67 -2.84
N GLU A 72 7.88 -4.09 -4.06
CA GLU A 72 7.67 -5.44 -4.56
C GLU A 72 8.95 -6.28 -4.41
N LYS A 73 8.76 -7.56 -4.05
CA LYS A 73 9.80 -8.58 -4.10
C LYS A 73 9.18 -9.97 -4.25
N GLU A 74 9.43 -10.61 -5.37
CA GLU A 74 9.02 -12.00 -5.64
C GLU A 74 7.49 -12.20 -5.50
N ASN A 75 6.69 -11.29 -6.06
CA ASN A 75 5.23 -11.22 -5.94
C ASN A 75 4.74 -11.08 -4.49
N ARG A 76 5.54 -10.41 -3.67
CA ARG A 76 5.18 -10.04 -2.31
C ARG A 76 5.40 -8.55 -2.14
N TYR A 77 4.55 -7.96 -1.32
CA TYR A 77 4.47 -6.52 -1.15
C TYR A 77 4.65 -6.13 0.30
N GLN A 78 5.23 -4.96 0.50
CA GLN A 78 5.33 -4.28 1.78
C GLN A 78 5.17 -2.78 1.56
N THR A 79 4.67 -2.06 2.56
CA THR A 79 4.69 -0.59 2.53
C THR A 79 6.14 -0.08 2.56
N ALA A 80 6.44 0.95 1.77
CA ALA A 80 7.75 1.59 1.83
C ALA A 80 8.00 2.22 3.20
N LYS A 81 9.28 2.41 3.57
CA LYS A 81 9.65 2.94 4.88
C LYS A 81 9.06 4.35 5.08
N GLY A 82 8.33 4.53 6.19
CA GLY A 82 7.69 5.80 6.54
C GLY A 82 6.29 5.99 5.93
N VAL A 83 5.82 5.05 5.12
CA VAL A 83 4.44 5.05 4.60
C VAL A 83 3.50 4.46 5.67
N GLY A 84 2.64 5.32 6.20
CA GLY A 84 1.62 4.95 7.17
C GLY A 84 0.34 4.43 6.51
N ARG A 85 -0.68 4.14 7.33
CA ARG A 85 -2.02 3.84 6.84
C ARG A 85 -2.54 5.05 6.03
N PRO A 86 -3.07 4.85 4.81
CA PRO A 86 -3.74 5.93 4.12
C PRO A 86 -4.98 6.37 4.92
N LYS A 87 -5.29 7.67 4.91
CA LYS A 87 -6.50 8.17 5.58
C LYS A 87 -7.75 7.82 4.77
N HIS A 88 -8.84 7.54 5.46
CA HIS A 88 -10.15 7.46 4.82
C HIS A 88 -10.64 8.86 4.44
N PRO A 89 -11.46 8.98 3.37
CA PRO A 89 -12.13 10.24 3.06
C PRO A 89 -12.92 10.75 4.28
N GLY A 90 -12.62 11.97 4.74
CA GLY A 90 -13.27 12.58 5.90
C GLY A 90 -12.57 12.36 7.26
N GLU A 91 -11.45 11.65 7.31
CA GLU A 91 -10.58 11.64 8.50
C GLU A 91 -9.68 12.89 8.51
N ASN A 92 -9.84 13.77 9.52
CA ASN A 92 -8.93 14.90 9.78
C ASN A 92 -7.64 14.44 10.44
#